data_AF-A0AA88KX45-F1
#
_entry.id   AF-A0AA88KX45-F1
#
_cell.length_a   1.000
_cell.length_b   1.000
_cell.length_c   1.000
_cell.angle_alpha   90.00
_cell.angle_beta   90.00
_cell.angle_gamma   90.00
#
_symmetry.space_group_name_H-M   'P 1'
#
loop_
_entity.id
_entity.type
_entity.pdbx_description
1 polymer ?
#
loop_
_entity_poly.entity_id
_entity_poly.type
_entity_poly.pdbx_seq_one_letter_code
_entity_poly.pdbx_strand_id
1 'polypeptide(L)'
;MVKAAESKSDPYLALLEYQSTPIDGFALAQIMVGHQLRSLLPSITQTLQPGAFQFNQFRQQREKAQEKQSKHYNQQARNMEPLKTGQKVWVQLTDQGTWKKVTVCKTDDSPCSYYVPF
;
A
#
# COMPACT_ATOMS: atom_id res chain seq x y z
N MET A 1 -13.65 -4.44 9.62
CA MET A 1 -14.42 -5.24 10.60
C MET A 1 -15.88 -4.79 10.71
N VAL A 2 -16.20 -3.49 10.56
CA VAL A 2 -17.58 -2.97 10.65
C VAL A 2 -18.57 -3.73 9.77
N LYS A 3 -18.26 -3.93 8.49
CA LYS A 3 -19.13 -4.70 7.57
C LYS A 3 -19.41 -6.14 8.00
N ALA A 4 -18.43 -6.83 8.60
CA ALA A 4 -18.60 -8.21 9.06
C ALA A 4 -19.52 -8.29 10.28
N ALA A 5 -19.43 -7.29 11.17
CA ALA A 5 -20.34 -7.15 12.30
C ALA A 5 -21.78 -6.86 11.84
N GLU A 6 -21.96 -6.03 10.82
CA GLU A 6 -23.26 -5.74 10.20
C GLU A 6 -23.88 -6.99 9.55
N SER A 7 -23.09 -7.82 8.88
CA SER A 7 -23.53 -9.07 8.24
C SER A 7 -23.56 -10.29 9.18
N LYS A 8 -23.21 -10.13 10.46
CA LYS A 8 -23.04 -11.22 11.44
C LYS A 8 -22.10 -12.35 10.96
N SER A 9 -21.15 -12.03 10.09
CA SER A 9 -20.16 -12.98 9.59
C SER A 9 -18.88 -12.91 10.43
N ASP A 10 -18.14 -14.01 10.49
CA ASP A 10 -16.86 -14.04 11.21
C ASP A 10 -15.86 -13.08 10.54
N PRO A 11 -15.35 -12.05 11.24
CA PRO A 11 -14.37 -11.12 10.69
C PRO A 11 -13.05 -11.80 10.30
N TYR A 12 -12.67 -12.90 10.96
CA TYR A 12 -11.44 -13.63 10.65
C TYR A 12 -11.53 -14.40 9.35
N LEU A 13 -12.74 -14.86 9.00
CA LEU A 13 -12.98 -15.52 7.73
C LEU A 13 -12.73 -14.58 6.54
N ALA A 14 -13.19 -13.33 6.64
CA ALA A 14 -12.96 -12.31 5.62
C ALA A 14 -11.46 -11.97 5.47
N LEU A 15 -10.72 -11.94 6.59
CA LEU A 15 -9.26 -11.75 6.56
C LEU A 15 -8.54 -12.93 5.93
N LEU A 16 -8.96 -14.16 6.25
CA LEU A 16 -8.42 -15.37 5.65
C LEU A 16 -8.61 -15.37 4.13
N GLU A 17 -9.80 -15.02 3.65
CA GLU A 17 -10.10 -14.90 2.22
C GLU A 17 -9.28 -13.81 1.56
N TYR A 18 -9.17 -12.63 2.18
CA TYR A 18 -8.31 -11.55 1.69
C TYR A 18 -6.85 -12.00 1.55
N GLN A 19 -6.32 -12.71 2.55
CA GLN A 19 -4.97 -13.24 2.51
C GLN A 19 -4.78 -14.33 1.45
N SER A 20 -5.83 -15.09 1.15
CA SER A 20 -5.83 -16.20 0.20
C SER A 20 -6.15 -15.78 -1.23
N THR A 21 -6.57 -14.52 -1.45
CA THR A 21 -6.95 -14.01 -2.77
C THR A 21 -5.70 -13.60 -3.55
N PRO A 22 -5.47 -14.15 -4.76
CA PRO A 22 -4.32 -13.80 -5.57
C PRO A 22 -4.50 -12.40 -6.19
N ILE A 23 -3.50 -11.55 -6.01
CA ILE A 23 -3.37 -10.26 -6.69
C ILE A 23 -2.17 -10.39 -7.62
N ASP A 24 -2.35 -10.10 -8.90
CA ASP A 24 -1.33 -10.28 -9.95
C ASP A 24 -0.68 -11.67 -9.98
N GLY A 25 -1.48 -12.70 -9.68
CA GLY A 25 -1.09 -14.12 -9.72
C GLY A 25 -0.59 -14.71 -8.41
N PHE A 26 -0.43 -13.91 -7.35
CA PHE A 26 0.04 -14.40 -6.04
C PHE A 26 -0.82 -13.91 -4.87
N ALA A 27 -1.12 -14.80 -3.94
CA ALA A 27 -1.86 -14.45 -2.73
C ALA A 27 -0.94 -13.86 -1.66
N LEU A 28 -1.46 -12.98 -0.81
CA LEU A 28 -0.69 -12.38 0.29
C LEU A 28 -0.09 -13.45 1.21
N ALA A 29 -0.87 -14.49 1.53
CA ALA A 29 -0.39 -15.63 2.30
C ALA A 29 0.81 -16.31 1.64
N GLN A 30 0.78 -16.53 0.32
CA GLN A 30 1.90 -17.14 -0.38
C GLN A 30 3.17 -16.28 -0.30
N ILE A 31 3.03 -14.96 -0.36
CA ILE A 31 4.14 -14.01 -0.23
C ILE A 31 4.70 -13.98 1.20
N MET A 32 3.85 -14.10 2.22
CA MET A 32 4.25 -14.01 3.63
C MET A 32 4.80 -15.33 4.19
N VAL A 33 4.12 -16.44 3.92
CA VAL A 33 4.37 -17.77 4.52
C VAL A 33 4.81 -18.84 3.51
N GLY A 34 4.93 -18.52 2.23
CA GLY A 34 5.52 -19.42 1.22
C GLY A 34 4.66 -20.62 0.81
N HIS A 35 3.37 -20.60 1.16
CA HIS A 35 2.37 -21.59 0.74
C HIS A 35 0.96 -20.96 0.81
N GLN A 36 -0.02 -21.61 0.21
CA GLN A 36 -1.41 -21.16 0.27
C GLN A 36 -2.08 -21.61 1.57
N LEU A 37 -2.90 -20.75 2.18
CA LEU A 37 -3.71 -21.12 3.34
C LEU A 37 -4.92 -21.95 2.90
N ARG A 38 -5.43 -22.78 3.82
CA ARG A 38 -6.70 -23.47 3.63
C ARG A 38 -7.85 -22.47 3.74
N SER A 39 -8.51 -22.19 2.62
CA SER A 39 -9.71 -21.35 2.57
C SER A 39 -10.96 -22.20 2.32
N LEU A 40 -12.13 -21.58 2.32
CA LEU A 40 -13.40 -22.23 1.97
C LEU A 40 -13.46 -22.65 0.50
N LEU A 41 -12.67 -22.00 -0.35
CA LEU A 41 -12.62 -22.34 -1.76
C LEU A 41 -11.76 -23.60 -1.96
N PRO A 42 -12.25 -24.57 -2.75
CA PRO A 42 -11.48 -25.76 -3.05
C PRO A 42 -10.16 -25.36 -3.70
N SER A 43 -9.07 -25.85 -3.11
CA SER A 43 -7.70 -25.54 -3.52
C SER A 43 -6.93 -26.84 -3.71
N ILE A 44 -5.94 -26.81 -4.60
CA ILE A 44 -5.09 -27.97 -4.88
C ILE A 44 -4.25 -28.29 -3.63
N THR A 45 -4.29 -29.53 -3.16
CA THR A 45 -3.59 -29.93 -1.91
C THR A 45 -2.08 -29.74 -1.96
N GLN A 46 -1.49 -29.76 -3.16
CA GLN A 46 -0.06 -29.54 -3.38
C GLN A 46 0.36 -28.08 -3.08
N THR A 47 -0.50 -27.09 -3.32
CA THR A 47 -0.16 -25.67 -3.08
C THR A 47 -0.26 -25.27 -1.60
N LEU A 48 -0.88 -26.13 -0.78
CA LEU A 48 -0.94 -25.99 0.67
C LEU A 48 0.36 -26.43 1.37
N GLN A 49 1.29 -27.06 0.64
CA GLN A 49 2.54 -27.56 1.22
C GLN A 49 3.58 -26.42 1.35
N PRO A 50 4.28 -26.32 2.49
CA PRO A 50 5.38 -25.38 2.66
C PRO A 50 6.48 -25.59 1.61
N GLY A 51 6.98 -24.51 1.01
CA GLY A 51 8.12 -24.55 0.09
C GLY A 51 7.77 -24.60 -1.40
N ALA A 52 6.48 -24.57 -1.75
CA ALA A 52 6.04 -24.49 -3.15
C ALA A 52 6.24 -23.10 -3.78
N PHE A 53 6.49 -22.06 -2.98
CA PHE A 53 6.53 -20.67 -3.45
C PHE A 53 7.92 -20.21 -3.94
N GLN A 54 7.96 -19.68 -5.17
CA GLN A 54 9.18 -19.20 -5.81
C GLN A 54 9.38 -17.69 -5.57
N PHE A 55 9.88 -17.33 -4.38
CA PHE A 55 10.09 -15.93 -3.97
C PHE A 55 10.87 -15.07 -4.97
N ASN A 56 11.89 -15.64 -5.62
CA ASN A 56 12.71 -14.93 -6.59
C ASN A 56 11.91 -14.53 -7.84
N GLN A 57 11.04 -15.41 -8.32
CA GLN A 57 10.19 -15.11 -9.48
C GLN A 57 9.16 -14.02 -9.14
N PHE A 58 8.52 -14.13 -7.96
CA PHE A 58 7.63 -13.08 -7.47
C PHE A 58 8.33 -11.72 -7.40
N ARG A 59 9.54 -11.65 -6.84
CA ARG A 59 10.31 -10.41 -6.75
C ARG A 59 10.57 -9.81 -8.13
N GLN A 60 11.05 -10.61 -9.08
CA GLN A 60 11.32 -10.15 -10.45
C GLN A 60 10.04 -9.65 -11.16
N GLN A 61 8.92 -10.37 -11.02
CA GLN A 61 7.66 -9.93 -11.62
C GLN A 61 7.17 -8.62 -11.00
N ARG A 62 7.32 -8.47 -9.68
CA ARG A 62 6.90 -7.27 -8.95
C ARG A 62 7.76 -6.06 -9.28
N GLU A 63 9.08 -6.24 -9.44
CA GLU A 63 10.00 -5.20 -9.92
C GLU A 63 9.60 -4.71 -11.33
N LYS A 64 9.35 -5.63 -12.27
CA LYS A 64 8.87 -5.28 -13.62
C LYS A 64 7.55 -4.53 -13.61
N ALA A 65 6.60 -4.96 -12.77
CA ALA A 65 5.32 -4.27 -12.63
C ALA A 65 5.50 -2.86 -12.07
N GLN A 66 6.34 -2.70 -11.05
CA GLN A 66 6.65 -1.40 -10.43
C GLN A 66 7.36 -0.47 -11.42
N GLU A 67 8.30 -0.97 -12.22
CA GLU A 67 8.93 -0.19 -13.29
C GLU A 67 7.91 0.28 -14.33
N LYS A 68 7.00 -0.60 -14.77
CA LYS A 68 5.95 -0.25 -15.72
C LYS A 68 5.01 0.80 -15.13
N GLN A 69 4.59 0.63 -13.88
CA GLN A 69 3.73 1.58 -13.18
C GLN A 69 4.44 2.94 -13.04
N SER A 70 5.70 2.95 -12.64
CA SER A 70 6.53 4.16 -12.53
C SER A 70 6.64 4.87 -13.88
N LYS A 71 6.92 4.14 -14.96
CA LYS A 71 6.98 4.71 -16.32
C LYS A 71 5.67 5.39 -16.71
N HIS A 72 4.53 4.74 -16.53
CA HIS A 72 3.23 5.32 -16.91
C HIS A 72 2.82 6.48 -16.01
N TYR A 73 3.04 6.37 -14.70
CA TYR A 73 2.73 7.45 -13.76
C TYR A 73 3.60 8.70 -14.02
N ASN A 74 4.90 8.50 -14.23
CA ASN A 74 5.85 9.59 -14.43
C ASN A 74 5.73 10.28 -15.80
N GLN A 75 5.02 9.70 -16.77
CA GLN A 75 4.80 10.34 -18.09
C GLN A 75 4.10 11.70 -17.99
N GLN A 76 3.17 11.84 -17.04
CA GLN A 76 2.42 13.07 -16.81
C GLN A 76 2.86 13.81 -15.55
N ALA A 77 3.76 13.21 -14.76
CA ALA A 77 4.26 13.81 -13.54
C ALA A 77 5.15 15.02 -13.85
N ARG A 78 4.96 16.11 -13.09
CA ARG A 78 5.83 17.28 -13.14
C ARG A 78 6.71 17.26 -11.90
N ASN A 79 8.00 17.53 -12.09
CA ASN A 79 8.89 17.68 -10.96
C ASN A 79 8.56 19.00 -10.25
N MET A 80 8.21 18.94 -8.98
CA MET A 80 7.87 20.11 -8.17
C MET A 80 9.13 20.66 -7.55
N GLU A 81 9.36 21.96 -7.68
CA GLU A 81 10.44 22.62 -6.96
C GLU A 81 10.17 22.57 -5.45
N PRO A 82 11.19 22.27 -4.63
CA PRO A 82 11.01 22.23 -3.19
C PRO A 82 10.67 23.62 -2.65
N LEU A 83 9.78 23.66 -1.67
CA LEU A 83 9.38 24.88 -0.99
C LEU A 83 10.55 25.42 -0.17
N LYS A 84 10.72 26.74 -0.19
CA LYS A 84 11.81 27.41 0.51
C LYS A 84 11.43 27.70 1.96
N THR A 85 12.41 27.65 2.85
CA THR A 85 12.25 28.16 4.23
C THR A 85 11.79 29.62 4.19
N GLY A 86 10.76 29.95 4.97
CA GLY A 86 10.13 31.27 4.98
C GLY A 86 8.99 31.45 3.98
N GLN A 87 8.72 30.47 3.10
CA GLN A 87 7.60 30.53 2.16
C GLN A 87 6.27 30.34 2.89
N LYS A 88 5.29 31.19 2.57
CA LYS A 88 3.92 31.08 3.09
C LYS A 88 3.16 30.05 2.26
N VAL A 89 2.62 29.04 2.93
CA VAL A 89 1.84 27.94 2.35
C VAL A 89 0.50 27.80 3.06
N TRP A 90 -0.47 27.21 2.37
CA TRP A 90 -1.76 26.88 2.97
C TRP A 90 -1.74 25.41 3.37
N VAL A 91 -2.04 25.14 4.63
CA VAL A 91 -2.14 23.79 5.16
C VAL A 91 -3.58 23.52 5.53
N GLN A 92 -4.12 22.40 5.05
CA GLN A 92 -5.44 21.94 5.43
C GLN A 92 -5.32 21.15 6.73
N LEU A 93 -5.98 21.62 7.78
CA LEU A 93 -6.07 20.92 9.06
C LEU A 93 -7.12 19.82 8.92
N THR A 94 -6.68 18.56 8.84
CA THR A 94 -7.57 17.40 8.59
C THR A 94 -8.68 17.28 9.63
N ASP A 95 -8.40 17.68 10.88
CA ASP A 95 -9.36 17.59 12.00
C ASP A 95 -10.49 18.63 11.92
N GLN A 96 -10.26 19.78 11.27
CA GLN A 96 -11.18 20.92 11.26
C GLN A 96 -11.69 21.27 9.85
N GLY A 97 -11.11 20.69 8.79
CA GLY A 97 -11.45 20.99 7.41
C GLY A 97 -11.10 22.42 6.96
N THR A 98 -10.41 23.20 7.81
CA THR A 98 -10.07 24.59 7.56
C THR A 98 -8.67 24.73 6.95
N TRP A 99 -8.51 25.73 6.08
CA TRP A 99 -7.22 26.09 5.50
C TRP A 99 -6.57 27.18 6.35
N LYS A 100 -5.38 26.90 6.90
CA LYS A 100 -4.58 27.86 7.66
C LYS A 100 -3.34 28.25 6.86
N LYS A 101 -3.04 29.55 6.83
CA LYS A 101 -1.82 30.08 6.20
C LYS A 101 -0.67 29.99 7.19
N VAL A 102 0.39 29.26 6.83
CA VAL A 102 1.53 28.94 7.68
C VAL A 102 2.84 29.17 6.92
N THR A 103 3.94 29.39 7.63
CA THR A 103 5.27 29.59 7.05
C THR A 103 6.10 28.32 7.19
N VAL A 104 6.77 27.89 6.11
CA VAL A 104 7.69 26.75 6.15
C VAL A 104 8.91 27.07 7.02
N CYS A 105 9.17 26.27 8.06
CA CYS A 105 10.30 26.45 8.97
C CYS A 105 11.58 25.76 8.49
N LYS A 106 11.46 24.52 8.00
CA LYS A 106 12.60 23.74 7.51
C LYS A 106 12.12 22.64 6.55
N THR A 107 13.01 22.26 5.64
CA THR A 107 12.87 21.08 4.77
C THR A 107 13.31 19.83 5.55
N ASP A 108 12.69 18.69 5.28
CA ASP A 108 13.10 17.38 5.78
C ASP A 108 14.06 16.68 4.79
N ASP A 109 14.69 15.59 5.22
CA ASP A 109 15.52 14.74 4.35
C ASP A 109 14.68 14.01 3.29
N SER A 110 13.38 13.82 3.57
CA SER A 110 12.44 13.21 2.64
C SER A 110 11.96 14.22 1.58
N PRO A 111 11.83 13.83 0.30
CA PRO A 111 11.38 14.74 -0.75
C PRO A 111 9.98 15.28 -0.45
N CYS A 112 9.78 16.57 -0.72
CA CYS A 112 8.50 17.27 -0.52
C CYS A 112 7.93 17.22 0.90
N SER A 113 8.78 16.98 1.92
CA SER A 113 8.37 16.97 3.33
C SER A 113 8.90 18.21 4.04
N TYR A 114 8.03 18.90 4.80
CA TYR A 114 8.32 20.21 5.40
C TYR A 114 7.77 20.31 6.81
N TYR A 115 8.49 21.03 7.67
CA TYR A 115 8.02 21.36 9.01
C TYR A 115 7.37 22.74 9.01
N VAL A 116 6.19 22.81 9.60
CA VAL A 116 5.35 24.00 9.70
C VAL A 116 4.85 24.15 11.15
N PRO A 117 4.88 25.37 11.72
CA PRO A 117 4.40 25.63 13.09
C PRO A 117 2.87 25.77 13.10
N PHE A 118 2.20 25.11 14.05
CA PHE A 118 0.75 25.17 14.21
C PHE A 118 0.31 26.04 15.38
#